data_AF-A0A257LG79-F1
#
_entry.id   AF-A0A257LG79-F1
#
_cell.length_a   1.000
_cell.length_b   1.000
_cell.length_c   1.000
_cell.angle_alpha   90.00
_cell.angle_beta   90.00
_cell.angle_gamma   90.00
#
_symmetry.space_group_name_H-M   'P 1'
#
loop_
_entity.id
_entity.type
_entity.pdbx_description
1 polymer ?
#
loop_
_entity_poly.entity_id
_entity_poly.type
_entity_poly.pdbx_seq_one_letter_code
_entity_poly.pdbx_strand_id
1 'polypeptide(L)'
;MTTSILKFQSQSVSKLYFIAAIGLFVGQIVFGLTLGLQYLIGDLMFPAIPFNIARMVHTNLLIVWLLMGFMGSAYWLIPEEADTELYSPFFAKLLFWVFLVAGAATILGYLLVP
;
A
#
# COMPACT_ATOMS: atom_id res chain seq x y z
N MET A 1 -28.44 12.92 16.21
CA MET A 1 -28.52 11.61 15.55
C MET A 1 -27.21 11.38 14.82
N THR A 2 -26.39 10.47 15.28
CA THR A 2 -25.15 10.09 14.60
C THR A 2 -25.56 9.18 13.45
N THR A 3 -25.54 9.69 12.22
CA THR A 3 -25.80 8.89 11.03
C THR A 3 -24.71 7.82 10.94
N SER A 4 -25.01 6.57 11.31
CA SER A 4 -24.08 5.47 11.06
C SER A 4 -24.03 5.27 9.55
N ILE A 5 -22.97 5.77 8.90
CA ILE A 5 -22.73 5.65 7.45
C ILE A 5 -22.51 4.17 7.05
N LEU A 6 -22.18 3.30 8.01
CA LEU A 6 -21.86 1.89 7.76
C LEU A 6 -23.09 0.99 7.98
N LYS A 7 -23.32 0.04 7.05
CA LYS A 7 -24.31 -1.04 7.21
C LYS A 7 -23.84 -2.04 8.28
N PHE A 8 -22.56 -2.39 8.26
CA PHE A 8 -21.90 -3.26 9.26
C PHE A 8 -20.70 -2.54 9.88
N GLN A 9 -20.55 -2.64 11.21
CA GLN A 9 -19.49 -1.89 11.91
C GLN A 9 -18.09 -2.40 11.53
N SER A 10 -17.96 -3.70 11.21
CA SER A 10 -16.70 -4.29 10.78
C SER A 10 -16.19 -3.76 9.43
N GLN A 11 -17.04 -3.14 8.59
CA GLN A 11 -16.59 -2.50 7.33
C GLN A 11 -15.56 -1.39 7.57
N SER A 12 -15.55 -0.79 8.75
CA SER A 12 -14.60 0.27 9.13
C SER A 12 -13.13 -0.13 9.01
N VAL A 13 -12.79 -1.43 9.04
CA VAL A 13 -11.40 -1.90 8.87
C VAL A 13 -10.84 -1.60 7.48
N SER A 14 -11.68 -1.49 6.44
CA SER A 14 -11.26 -1.17 5.08
C SER A 14 -10.55 0.18 4.98
N LYS A 15 -10.92 1.14 5.85
CA LYS A 15 -10.34 2.48 5.88
C LYS A 15 -8.82 2.44 6.08
N LEU A 16 -8.32 1.53 6.93
CA LEU A 16 -6.89 1.38 7.17
C LEU A 16 -6.15 0.98 5.90
N TYR A 17 -6.69 0.00 5.18
CA TYR A 17 -6.14 -0.51 3.93
C TYR A 17 -6.13 0.58 2.84
N PHE A 18 -7.22 1.32 2.67
CA PHE A 18 -7.28 2.39 1.68
C PHE A 18 -6.34 3.56 1.99
N ILE A 19 -6.23 3.98 3.25
CA ILE A 19 -5.28 5.04 3.63
C ILE A 19 -3.84 4.61 3.33
N ALA A 20 -3.46 3.38 3.68
CA ALA A 20 -2.14 2.86 3.37
C ALA A 20 -1.91 2.74 1.85
N ALA A 21 -2.88 2.24 1.10
CA ALA A 21 -2.80 2.14 -0.36
C ALA A 21 -2.53 3.50 -1.00
N ILE A 22 -3.24 4.55 -0.58
CA ILE A 22 -3.03 5.92 -1.06
C ILE A 22 -1.63 6.42 -0.71
N GLY A 23 -1.17 6.18 0.53
CA GLY A 23 0.18 6.57 0.95
C GLY A 23 1.29 5.89 0.12
N LEU A 24 1.16 4.58 -0.10
CA LEU A 24 2.09 3.81 -0.93
C LEU A 24 2.03 4.22 -2.41
N PHE A 25 0.85 4.57 -2.91
CA PHE A 25 0.67 5.10 -4.27
C PHE A 25 1.40 6.43 -4.46
N VAL A 26 1.33 7.35 -3.50
CA VAL A 26 2.12 8.59 -3.54
C VAL A 26 3.62 8.27 -3.62
N GLY A 27 4.11 7.33 -2.81
CA GLY A 27 5.50 6.87 -2.88
C GLY A 27 5.86 6.33 -4.27
N GLN A 28 5.00 5.47 -4.85
CA GLN A 28 5.18 4.93 -6.19
C GLN A 28 5.35 6.03 -7.24
N ILE A 29 4.52 7.08 -7.19
CA ILE A 29 4.57 8.21 -8.13
C ILE A 29 5.87 9.00 -7.98
N VAL A 30 6.33 9.26 -6.75
CA VAL A 30 7.61 9.95 -6.52
C VAL A 30 8.77 9.19 -7.17
N PHE A 31 8.89 7.88 -6.93
CA PHE A 31 9.94 7.08 -7.59
C PHE A 31 9.76 7.00 -9.12
N GLY A 32 8.53 7.03 -9.61
CA GLY A 32 8.25 7.07 -11.05
C GLY A 32 8.75 8.37 -11.71
N LEU A 33 8.54 9.51 -11.05
CA LEU A 33 9.07 10.81 -11.50
C LEU A 33 10.59 10.84 -11.44
N THR A 34 11.22 10.29 -10.39
CA THR A 34 12.67 10.16 -10.30
C THR A 34 13.24 9.34 -11.46
N LEU A 35 12.63 8.20 -11.79
CA LEU A 35 13.03 7.38 -12.93
C LEU A 35 12.91 8.16 -14.25
N GLY A 36 11.77 8.84 -14.45
CA GLY A 36 11.55 9.68 -15.62
C GLY A 36 12.64 10.75 -15.77
N LEU A 37 13.06 11.38 -14.67
CA LEU A 37 14.14 12.37 -14.70
C LEU A 37 15.53 11.74 -14.92
N GLN A 38 15.78 10.54 -14.39
CA GLN A 38 17.02 9.79 -14.66
C GLN A 38 17.18 9.44 -16.14
N TYR A 39 16.09 9.31 -16.91
CA TYR A 39 16.19 9.17 -18.38
C TYR A 39 16.75 10.43 -19.07
N LEU A 40 16.55 11.61 -18.49
CA LEU A 40 17.05 12.88 -19.03
C LEU A 40 18.43 13.24 -18.45
N ILE A 41 18.65 12.91 -17.17
CA ILE A 41 19.84 13.23 -16.39
C ILE A 41 20.39 11.92 -15.78
N GLY A 42 21.24 11.23 -16.54
CA GLY A 42 21.65 9.85 -16.24
C GLY A 42 22.45 9.64 -14.95
N ASP A 43 23.05 10.69 -14.40
CA ASP A 43 23.82 10.68 -13.14
C ASP A 43 23.01 11.18 -11.93
N LEU A 44 21.73 11.50 -12.11
CA LEU A 44 20.87 11.98 -11.03
C LEU A 44 20.70 10.92 -9.92
N MET A 45 21.01 11.33 -8.68
CA MET A 45 21.02 10.50 -7.47
C MET A 45 22.03 9.34 -7.48
N PHE A 46 22.90 9.25 -8.48
CA PHE A 46 23.99 8.28 -8.47
C PHE A 46 25.11 8.74 -7.51
N PRO A 47 25.74 7.86 -6.71
CA PRO A 47 25.52 6.41 -6.60
C PRO A 47 24.46 6.01 -5.56
N ALA A 48 23.84 6.96 -4.85
CA ALA A 48 22.96 6.69 -3.72
C ALA A 48 21.66 5.94 -4.08
N ILE A 49 21.03 6.28 -5.22
CA ILE A 49 19.82 5.60 -5.73
C ILE A 49 19.98 5.33 -7.23
N PRO A 50 20.60 4.21 -7.60
CA PRO A 50 20.70 3.75 -8.98
C PRO A 50 19.33 3.49 -9.62
N PHE A 51 19.26 3.63 -10.94
CA PHE A 51 18.02 3.47 -11.71
C PHE A 51 17.32 2.12 -11.48
N ASN A 52 18.07 1.02 -11.41
CA ASN A 52 17.49 -0.31 -11.17
C ASN A 52 16.85 -0.42 -9.78
N ILE A 53 17.44 0.21 -8.75
CA ILE A 53 16.87 0.25 -7.39
C ILE A 53 15.60 1.09 -7.39
N ALA A 54 15.63 2.29 -7.97
CA ALA A 54 14.43 3.13 -8.11
C ALA A 54 13.31 2.40 -8.88
N ARG A 55 13.64 1.61 -9.91
CA ARG A 55 12.69 0.79 -10.68
C ARG A 55 12.06 -0.31 -9.84
N MET A 56 12.86 -1.02 -9.05
CA MET A 56 12.35 -2.06 -8.14
C MET A 56 11.40 -1.47 -7.11
N VAL A 57 11.76 -0.32 -6.52
CA VAL A 57 10.88 0.37 -5.56
C VAL A 57 9.57 0.79 -6.24
N HIS A 58 9.62 1.45 -7.41
CA HIS A 58 8.43 1.88 -8.16
C HIS A 58 7.48 0.72 -8.48
N THR A 59 7.99 -0.35 -9.09
CA THR A 59 7.17 -1.48 -9.56
C THR A 59 6.65 -2.37 -8.42
N ASN A 60 7.43 -2.54 -7.34
CA ASN A 60 6.96 -3.30 -6.19
C ASN A 60 5.95 -2.51 -5.36
N LEU A 61 6.12 -1.20 -5.21
CA LEU A 61 5.09 -0.35 -4.58
C LEU A 61 3.77 -0.43 -5.35
N LEU A 62 3.81 -0.42 -6.69
CA LEU A 62 2.62 -0.60 -7.54
C LEU A 62 1.83 -1.86 -7.15
N ILE A 63 2.51 -3.00 -7.03
CA ILE A 63 1.87 -4.27 -6.68
C ILE A 63 1.31 -4.21 -5.26
N VAL A 64 2.10 -3.75 -4.29
CA VAL A 64 1.70 -3.77 -2.87
C VAL A 64 0.52 -2.84 -2.60
N TRP A 65 0.51 -1.62 -3.16
CA TRP A 65 -0.61 -0.71 -2.92
C TRP A 65 -1.91 -1.20 -3.58
N LEU A 66 -1.83 -1.83 -4.75
CA LEU A 66 -2.98 -2.46 -5.39
C LEU A 66 -3.54 -3.61 -4.54
N LEU A 67 -2.67 -4.46 -3.99
CA LEU A 67 -3.08 -5.54 -3.08
C LEU A 67 -3.76 -5.00 -1.82
N MET A 68 -3.23 -3.91 -1.24
CA MET A 68 -3.90 -3.20 -0.14
C MET A 68 -5.30 -2.70 -0.57
N GLY A 69 -5.42 -2.16 -1.78
CA GLY A 69 -6.70 -1.75 -2.36
C GLY A 69 -7.69 -2.92 -2.52
N PHE A 70 -7.25 -4.06 -3.02
CA PHE A 70 -8.07 -5.27 -3.18
C PHE A 70 -8.51 -5.85 -1.83
N MET A 71 -7.62 -5.88 -0.83
CA MET A 71 -8.00 -6.30 0.52
C MET A 71 -8.98 -5.31 1.15
N GLY A 72 -8.75 -4.00 1.00
CA GLY A 72 -9.64 -2.96 1.48
C GLY A 72 -11.04 -3.05 0.88
N SER A 73 -11.15 -3.27 -0.44
CA SER A 73 -12.44 -3.45 -1.10
C SER A 73 -13.15 -4.73 -0.65
N ALA A 74 -12.42 -5.84 -0.50
CA ALA A 74 -12.96 -7.07 0.06
C ALA A 74 -13.51 -6.88 1.48
N TYR A 75 -12.78 -6.21 2.37
CA TYR A 75 -13.24 -5.93 3.74
C TYR A 75 -14.44 -4.98 3.80
N TRP A 76 -14.69 -4.20 2.76
CA TRP A 76 -15.88 -3.37 2.66
C TRP A 76 -17.09 -4.15 2.10
N LEU A 77 -16.92 -4.80 0.95
CA LEU A 77 -18.03 -5.41 0.21
C LEU A 77 -18.49 -6.74 0.82
N ILE A 78 -17.58 -7.57 1.33
CA ILE A 78 -17.92 -8.93 1.78
C ILE A 78 -18.94 -8.92 2.93
N PRO A 79 -18.79 -8.09 4.00
CA PRO A 79 -19.81 -8.00 5.04
C PRO A 79 -21.18 -7.58 4.51
N GLU A 80 -21.20 -6.67 3.52
CA GLU A 80 -22.43 -6.15 2.92
C GLU A 80 -23.17 -7.21 2.09
N GLU A 81 -22.43 -7.95 1.26
CA GLU A 81 -22.96 -9.03 0.39
C GLU A 81 -23.30 -10.30 1.16
N ALA A 82 -22.55 -10.63 2.22
CA ALA A 82 -22.83 -11.77 3.08
C ALA A 82 -23.91 -11.48 4.14
N ASP A 83 -24.38 -10.22 4.21
CA ASP A 83 -25.34 -9.70 5.17
C ASP A 83 -25.00 -10.09 6.63
N THR A 84 -23.70 -10.06 6.95
CA THR A 84 -23.20 -10.43 8.27
C THR A 84 -21.90 -9.70 8.59
N GLU A 85 -21.56 -9.59 9.88
CA GLU A 85 -20.31 -8.97 10.30
C GLU A 85 -19.10 -9.80 9.85
N LEU A 86 -17.98 -9.13 9.58
CA LEU A 86 -16.71 -9.80 9.30
C LEU A 86 -16.33 -10.71 10.48
N TYR A 87 -15.93 -11.95 10.16
CA TYR A 87 -15.55 -12.97 11.15
C TYR A 87 -14.57 -12.47 12.24
N SER A 88 -13.54 -11.72 11.86
CA SER A 88 -12.58 -11.17 12.83
C SER A 88 -11.99 -9.83 12.38
N PRO A 89 -12.51 -8.69 12.90
CA PRO A 89 -11.90 -7.38 12.69
C PRO A 89 -10.49 -7.26 13.29
N PHE A 90 -10.19 -8.04 14.33
CA PHE A 90 -8.84 -8.12 14.90
C PHE A 90 -7.86 -8.71 13.90
N PHE A 91 -8.21 -9.83 13.26
CA PHE A 91 -7.33 -10.48 12.30
C PHE A 91 -7.09 -9.59 11.07
N ALA A 92 -8.12 -8.89 10.59
CA ALA A 92 -7.96 -7.89 9.51
C ALA A 92 -6.93 -6.80 9.87
N LYS A 93 -6.92 -6.30 11.11
CA LYS A 93 -5.92 -5.31 11.56
C LYS A 93 -4.53 -5.91 11.75
N LEU A 94 -4.43 -7.14 12.22
CA LEU A 94 -3.15 -7.83 12.38
C LEU A 94 -2.48 -8.06 11.01
N LEU A 95 -3.23 -8.62 10.06
CA LEU A 95 -2.74 -8.85 8.70
C LEU A 95 -2.31 -7.55 8.02
N PHE A 96 -3.07 -6.47 8.21
CA PHE A 96 -2.70 -5.14 7.73
C PHE A 96 -1.29 -4.74 8.18
N TRP A 97 -1.02 -4.81 9.49
CA TRP A 97 0.28 -4.40 10.03
C TRP A 97 1.40 -5.34 9.60
N VAL A 98 1.17 -6.65 9.58
CA VAL A 98 2.15 -7.63 9.09
C VAL A 98 2.52 -7.33 7.64
N PHE A 99 1.51 -7.12 6.78
CA PHE A 99 1.74 -6.87 5.36
C PHE A 99 2.42 -5.52 5.12
N LEU A 100 2.01 -4.46 5.84
CA LEU A 100 2.61 -3.13 5.75
C LEU A 100 4.08 -3.14 6.20
N VAL A 101 4.39 -3.79 7.33
CA VAL A 101 5.76 -3.88 7.85
C VAL A 101 6.64 -4.72 6.92
N ALA A 102 6.13 -5.85 6.40
CA ALA A 102 6.87 -6.65 5.43
C ALA A 102 7.18 -5.87 4.14
N GLY A 103 6.20 -5.12 3.63
CA GLY A 103 6.39 -4.21 2.50
C GLY A 103 7.44 -3.15 2.77
N ALA A 104 7.34 -2.43 3.90
CA ALA A 104 8.30 -1.41 4.29
C ALA A 104 9.74 -1.97 4.46
N ALA A 105 9.88 -3.12 5.12
CA ALA A 105 11.17 -3.80 5.29
C ALA A 105 11.79 -4.20 3.95
N THR A 106 10.97 -4.65 2.99
CA THR A 106 11.43 -5.02 1.64
C THR A 106 11.97 -3.79 0.88
N ILE A 107 11.26 -2.65 0.95
CA ILE A 107 11.72 -1.40 0.32
C ILE A 107 13.00 -0.89 0.98
N LEU A 108 13.10 -0.94 2.31
CA LEU A 108 14.33 -0.59 3.02
C LEU A 108 15.49 -1.52 2.62
N GLY A 109 15.23 -2.82 2.44
CA GLY A 109 16.22 -3.76 1.93
C GLY A 109 16.78 -3.35 0.57
N TYR A 110 15.93 -2.89 -0.36
CA TYR A 110 16.39 -2.42 -1.67
C TYR A 110 17.25 -1.15 -1.59
N LEU A 111 17.02 -0.29 -0.59
CA LEU A 111 17.71 0.99 -0.46
C LEU A 111 19.00 0.90 0.38
N LEU A 112 19.11 -0.10 1.25
CA LEU A 112 20.21 -0.22 2.21
C LEU A 112 21.26 -1.28 1.83
N VAL A 113 20.96 -2.14 0.85
CA VAL A 113 21.93 -3.11 0.35
C VAL A 113 22.84 -2.41 -0.67
N PRO A 114 24.18 -2.45 -0.48
CA PRO A 114 25.16 -1.77 -1.32
C PRO A 114 25.27 -2.36 -2.74
#